data_AF-F6DT86-F1
#
_entry.id   AF-F6DT86-F1
#
_cell.length_a   1.000
_cell.length_b   1.000
_cell.length_c   1.000
_cell.angle_alpha   90.00
_cell.angle_beta   90.00
_cell.angle_gamma   90.00
#
_symmetry.space_group_name_H-M   'P 1'
#
loop_
_entity.id
_entity.type
_entity.pdbx_description
1 polymer ?
#
loop_
_entity_poly.entity_id
_entity_poly.type
_entity_poly.pdbx_seq_one_letter_code
_entity_poly.pdbx_strand_id
1 'polypeptide(L)'
;MADRRELLWRIERAVLSMQALGYSAEQIEKILKDVFQHRPQAQYSNQELLPMVRELEKRVSQAKRWILYFNSGTCNLKPVESYKQ
;
A
#
# COMPACT_ATOMS: atom_id res chain seq x y z
N MET A 1 -6.36 -10.26 -19.74
CA MET A 1 -4.98 -10.46 -19.24
C MET A 1 -4.41 -9.09 -18.95
N ALA A 2 -3.91 -8.81 -17.73
CA ALA A 2 -3.29 -7.51 -17.45
C ALA A 2 -2.01 -7.37 -18.29
N ASP A 3 -1.88 -6.26 -19.00
CA ASP A 3 -0.70 -5.99 -19.82
C ASP A 3 0.51 -5.74 -18.91
N ARG A 4 1.69 -6.21 -19.32
CA ARG A 4 2.90 -6.10 -18.48
C ARG A 4 3.25 -4.63 -18.20
N ARG A 5 3.01 -3.73 -19.16
CA ARG A 5 3.26 -2.29 -18.97
C ARG A 5 2.29 -1.69 -17.95
N GLU A 6 1.03 -2.14 -17.96
CA GLU A 6 0.04 -1.71 -16.97
C GLU A 6 0.48 -2.10 -15.55
N LEU A 7 0.96 -3.34 -15.37
CA LEU A 7 1.43 -3.81 -14.06
C LEU A 7 2.64 -3.01 -13.57
N LEU A 8 3.62 -2.74 -14.45
CA LEU A 8 4.78 -1.92 -14.11
C LEU A 8 4.39 -0.48 -13.76
N TRP A 9 3.50 0.13 -14.53
CA TRP A 9 2.97 1.46 -14.24
C TRP A 9 2.25 1.53 -12.89
N ARG A 10 1.50 0.49 -12.52
CA ARG A 10 0.83 0.42 -11.21
C ARG A 10 1.83 0.33 -10.05
N ILE A 11 2.93 -0.39 -10.24
CA ILE A 11 4.02 -0.46 -9.25
C ILE A 11 4.64 0.92 -9.08
N GLU A 12 4.99 1.59 -10.18
CA GLU A 12 5.57 2.94 -10.14
C GLU A 12 4.62 3.93 -9.45
N ARG A 13 3.34 3.91 -9.80
CA ARG A 13 2.31 4.74 -9.15
C ARG A 13 2.19 4.47 -7.64
N ALA A 14 2.31 3.21 -7.22
CA ALA A 14 2.28 2.85 -5.80
C ALA A 14 3.52 3.37 -5.06
N VAL A 15 4.70 3.29 -5.69
CA VAL A 15 5.95 3.86 -5.16
C VAL A 15 5.84 5.38 -5.00
N LEU A 16 5.39 6.09 -6.04
CA LEU A 16 5.18 7.53 -5.99
C LEU A 16 4.16 7.92 -4.90
N SER A 17 3.11 7.10 -4.73
CA SER A 17 2.16 7.30 -3.63
C SER A 17 2.81 7.13 -2.26
N MET A 18 3.69 6.14 -2.06
CA MET A 18 4.41 5.97 -0.79
C MET A 18 5.35 7.14 -0.51
N GLN A 19 6.04 7.65 -1.53
CA GLN A 19 6.87 8.86 -1.38
C GLN A 19 6.03 10.06 -0.94
N ALA A 20 4.87 10.28 -1.55
CA ALA A 20 3.95 11.36 -1.17
C ALA A 20 3.39 11.21 0.25
N LEU A 21 3.34 9.99 0.79
CA LEU A 21 2.96 9.72 2.18
C LEU A 21 4.11 9.92 3.17
N GLY A 22 5.32 10.25 2.69
CA GLY A 22 6.49 10.50 3.52
C GLY A 22 7.35 9.28 3.81
N TYR A 23 7.20 8.18 3.07
CA TYR A 23 8.08 7.02 3.21
C TYR A 23 9.48 7.34 2.66
N SER A 24 10.53 6.95 3.39
CA SER A 24 11.90 7.06 2.90
C SER A 24 12.21 6.02 1.82
N ALA A 25 13.25 6.25 1.03
CA ALA A 25 13.69 5.31 0.00
C ALA A 25 13.98 3.91 0.58
N GLU A 26 14.62 3.83 1.75
CA GLU A 26 14.91 2.57 2.44
C GLU A 26 13.64 1.83 2.88
N GLN A 27 12.63 2.57 3.37
CA GLN A 27 11.34 1.98 3.75
C GLN A 27 10.59 1.44 2.53
N ILE A 28 10.59 2.19 1.42
CA ILE A 28 9.99 1.75 0.16
C ILE A 28 10.69 0.50 -0.35
N GLU A 29 12.02 0.48 -0.36
CA GLU A 29 12.80 -0.67 -0.80
C GLU A 29 12.47 -1.92 0.03
N LYS A 30 12.37 -1.78 1.36
CA LYS A 30 11.99 -2.88 2.25
C LYS A 30 10.59 -3.42 1.94
N ILE A 31 9.62 -2.54 1.67
CA ILE A 31 8.25 -2.93 1.29
C ILE A 31 8.25 -3.66 -0.05
N LEU A 32 8.98 -3.14 -1.04
CA LEU A 32 9.09 -3.77 -2.35
C LEU A 32 9.76 -5.14 -2.24
N LYS A 33 10.84 -5.28 -1.46
CA LYS A 33 11.49 -6.58 -1.21
C LYS A 33 10.57 -7.57 -0.52
N ASP A 34 9.75 -7.11 0.42
CA ASP A 34 8.76 -7.94 1.12
C ASP A 34 7.67 -8.44 0.17
N VAL A 35 7.10 -7.55 -0.64
CA VAL A 35 6.04 -7.88 -1.60
C VAL A 35 6.55 -8.77 -2.75
N PHE A 36 7.74 -8.49 -3.26
CA PHE A 36 8.35 -9.20 -4.38
C PHE A 36 9.38 -10.26 -3.95
N GLN A 37 9.34 -10.72 -2.69
CA GLN A 37 10.15 -11.83 -2.17
C GLN A 37 11.65 -11.76 -2.57
N HIS A 38 12.25 -10.57 -2.56
CA HIS A 38 13.64 -10.32 -2.97
C HIS A 38 14.00 -10.67 -4.43
N ARG A 39 13.00 -10.95 -5.30
CA ARG A 39 13.24 -11.19 -6.72
C ARG A 39 12.95 -9.93 -7.53
N PRO A 40 13.72 -9.68 -8.61
CA PRO A 40 13.42 -8.58 -9.50
C PRO A 40 12.09 -8.84 -10.23
N GLN A 41 11.30 -7.78 -10.39
CA GLN A 41 9.99 -7.81 -11.05
C GLN A 41 10.03 -8.41 -12.46
N ALA A 42 11.21 -8.36 -13.11
CA ALA A 42 11.45 -8.92 -14.44
C ALA A 42 11.26 -10.45 -14.52
N GLN A 43 11.44 -11.16 -13.40
CA GLN A 43 11.40 -12.62 -13.33
C GLN A 43 9.98 -13.20 -13.13
N TYR A 44 9.01 -12.35 -12.77
CA TYR A 44 7.63 -12.81 -12.57
C TYR A 44 6.85 -12.83 -13.89
N SER A 45 6.00 -13.84 -14.05
CA SER A 45 4.97 -13.83 -15.08
C SER A 45 3.89 -12.79 -14.75
N ASN A 46 3.13 -12.34 -15.76
CA ASN A 46 2.04 -11.38 -15.53
C ASN A 46 0.98 -11.92 -14.55
N GLN A 47 0.79 -13.25 -14.51
CA GLN A 47 -0.16 -13.91 -13.60
C GLN A 47 0.33 -13.88 -12.15
N GLU A 48 1.63 -14.03 -11.92
CA GLU A 48 2.24 -13.94 -10.59
C GLU A 48 2.41 -12.50 -10.12
N LEU A 49 2.67 -11.57 -11.05
CA LEU A 49 2.89 -10.17 -10.73
C LEU A 49 1.60 -9.47 -10.31
N LEU A 50 0.46 -9.81 -10.93
CA LEU A 50 -0.84 -9.21 -10.64
C LEU A 50 -1.24 -9.25 -9.14
N PRO A 51 -1.21 -10.40 -8.42
CA PRO A 51 -1.55 -10.42 -7.00
C PRO A 51 -0.56 -9.62 -6.14
N MET A 52 0.72 -9.58 -6.51
CA MET A 52 1.74 -8.78 -5.80
C MET A 52 1.47 -7.28 -5.93
N VAL A 53 1.12 -6.82 -7.14
CA VAL A 53 0.73 -5.42 -7.38
C VAL A 53 -0.51 -5.04 -6.57
N ARG A 54 -1.50 -5.93 -6.48
CA ARG A 54 -2.70 -5.71 -5.66
C ARG A 54 -2.37 -5.59 -4.19
N GLU A 55 -1.48 -6.43 -3.68
CA GLU A 55 -1.02 -6.35 -2.29
C GLU A 55 -0.28 -5.04 -2.01
N LEU A 56 0.59 -4.60 -2.93
CA LEU A 56 1.26 -3.31 -2.83
C LEU A 56 0.26 -2.14 -2.77
N GLU A 57 -0.70 -2.10 -3.70
CA GLU A 57 -1.73 -1.06 -3.72
C GLU A 57 -2.59 -1.07 -2.46
N LYS A 58 -2.94 -2.26 -1.94
CA LYS A 58 -3.68 -2.40 -0.68
C LYS A 58 -2.93 -1.78 0.49
N ARG A 59 -1.62 -2.03 0.62
CA ARG A 59 -0.78 -1.43 1.67
C ARG A 59 -0.73 0.09 1.55
N VAL A 60 -0.60 0.62 0.33
CA VAL A 60 -0.66 2.07 0.08
C VAL A 60 -2.01 2.66 0.49
N SER A 61 -3.12 2.02 0.12
CA SER A 61 -4.46 2.46 0.50
C SER A 61 -4.69 2.43 2.01
N GLN A 62 -4.18 1.40 2.69
CA GLN A 62 -4.22 1.34 4.15
C GLN A 62 -3.40 2.45 4.78
N ALA A 63 -2.17 2.71 4.31
CA ALA A 63 -1.33 3.80 4.80
C ALA A 63 -2.02 5.16 4.62
N LYS A 64 -2.62 5.42 3.45
CA LYS A 64 -3.44 6.62 3.20
C LYS A 64 -4.58 6.75 4.22
N ARG A 65 -5.31 5.67 4.47
CA ARG A 65 -6.41 5.66 5.44
C ARG A 65 -5.93 5.94 6.87
N TRP A 66 -4.82 5.35 7.28
CA TRP A 66 -4.22 5.60 8.59
C TRP A 66 -3.76 7.04 8.73
N ILE A 67 -3.09 7.60 7.71
CA ILE A 67 -2.68 9.00 7.71
C ILE A 67 -3.88 9.93 7.81
N LEU A 68 -4.97 9.65 7.07
CA LEU A 68 -6.22 10.39 7.21
C LEU A 68 -6.78 10.28 8.64
N TYR A 69 -6.77 9.09 9.24
CA TYR A 69 -7.23 8.88 10.62
C TYR A 69 -6.38 9.63 11.66
N PHE A 70 -5.05 9.63 11.50
CA PHE A 70 -4.16 10.38 12.38
C PHE A 70 -4.31 11.90 12.19
N ASN A 71 -4.45 12.36 10.94
CA ASN A 71 -4.55 13.79 10.60
C ASN A 71 -5.96 14.37 10.81
N SER A 72 -7.01 13.54 10.81
CA SER A 72 -8.39 14.01 11.08
C SER A 72 -8.58 14.44 12.54
N GLY A 73 -7.57 14.22 13.39
CA GLY A 73 -7.72 14.29 14.83
C GLY A 73 -8.73 13.25 15.32
N THR A 74 -8.75 12.99 16.62
CA THR A 74 -9.89 12.38 17.27
C THR A 74 -11.06 13.36 17.18
N CYS A 75 -11.81 13.33 16.08
CA CYS A 75 -13.13 13.94 16.05
C CYS A 75 -14.02 13.11 16.98
N ASN A 76 -13.93 13.36 18.29
CA ASN A 76 -14.76 12.89 19.41
C ASN A 76 -15.69 11.69 19.13
N LEU A 77 -15.14 10.57 18.65
CA LEU A 77 -15.80 9.28 18.76
C LEU A 77 -15.61 8.84 20.21
N LYS A 78 -16.40 9.44 21.10
CA LYS A 78 -16.61 8.86 22.42
C LYS A 78 -17.02 7.40 22.19
N PRO A 79 -16.39 6.42 22.88
CA PRO A 79 -16.94 5.08 22.86
C PRO A 79 -18.40 5.21 23.31
N VAL A 80 -19.32 4.59 22.56
CA VAL A 80 -20.68 4.42 23.04
C VAL A 80 -20.57 3.51 24.26
N GLU A 81 -20.43 4.11 25.45
CA GLU A 81 -20.77 3.46 26.70
C GLU A 81 -22.24 3.07 26.57
N SER A 82 -22.45 1.80 26.23
CA SER A 82 -23.74 1.16 26.39
C SER A 82 -24.01 1.15 27.89
N TYR A 83 -24.69 2.19 28.37
CA TYR A 83 -25.29 2.20 29.69
C TYR A 83 -26.21 0.98 29.76
N LYS A 84 -25.85 0.05 30.66
CA LYS A 84 -26.78 -0.94 31.19
C LYS A 84 -27.99 -0.20 31.76
N GLN A 85 -29.18 -0.57 31.31
CA GLN A 85 -30.34 -0.72 32.17
C GLN A 85 -30.92 -2.10 31.92
#